data_AF-A0A1A6HYE8-F1
#
_entry.id   AF-A0A1A6HYE8-F1
#
_cell.length_a   1.000
_cell.length_b   1.000
_cell.length_c   1.000
_cell.angle_alpha   90.00
_cell.angle_beta   90.00
_cell.angle_gamma   90.00
#
_symmetry.space_group_name_H-M   'P 1'
#
loop_
_entity.id
_entity.type
_entity.pdbx_description
1 polymer ?
#
loop_
_entity_poly.entity_id
_entity_poly.type
_entity_poly.pdbx_seq_one_letter_code
_entity_poly.pdbx_strand_id
1 'polypeptide(L)' 'MAGSPAPRPGISRDNWHKRRKTGGKRKPYHKKRKYELGRPAANTKIGPRRIHTVRVRGGNKKYRALRLDTNAKLNSCDSQ' A
#
# COMPACT_ATOMS: atom_id res chain seq x y z
N MET A 1 -5.82 20.91 -20.56
CA MET A 1 -5.64 19.55 -20.01
C MET A 1 -4.55 19.60 -18.92
N ALA A 2 -4.91 19.77 -17.65
CA ALA A 2 -3.93 19.83 -16.57
C ALA A 2 -3.47 18.42 -16.22
N GLY A 3 -2.23 18.07 -16.58
CA GLY A 3 -1.59 16.82 -16.15
C GLY A 3 -1.58 16.75 -14.63
N SER A 4 -2.15 15.67 -14.08
CA SER A 4 -2.24 15.50 -12.63
C SER A 4 -0.85 15.65 -12.00
N PRO A 5 -0.70 16.46 -10.94
CA PRO A 5 0.60 16.72 -10.33
C PRO A 5 1.27 15.39 -9.94
N ALA A 6 2.57 15.28 -10.23
CA ALA A 6 3.36 14.12 -9.84
C ALA A 6 3.12 13.84 -8.35
N PRO A 7 2.83 12.58 -7.97
CA PRO A 7 2.52 12.26 -6.59
C PRO A 7 3.70 12.64 -5.70
N ARG A 8 3.45 13.52 -4.72
CA ARG A 8 4.43 13.95 -3.73
C ARG A 8 5.08 12.71 -3.08
N PRO A 9 6.42 12.65 -2.91
CA PRO A 9 7.11 11.46 -2.41
C PRO A 9 6.60 11.10 -1.01
N GLY A 10 5.89 9.97 -0.91
CA GLY A 10 5.29 9.51 0.34
C GLY A 10 6.23 8.62 1.16
N ILE A 11 5.60 7.71 1.91
CA ILE A 11 6.25 6.61 2.62
C ILE A 11 7.02 5.77 1.60
N SER A 12 8.27 5.43 1.89
CA SER A 12 9.12 4.59 1.04
C SER A 12 9.33 3.23 1.71
N ARG A 13 9.40 2.17 0.91
CA ARG A 13 9.67 0.79 1.35
C ARG A 13 11.12 0.34 1.11
N ASP A 14 12.03 1.27 0.87
CA ASP A 14 13.45 0.97 0.71
C ASP A 14 14.04 0.45 2.04
N ASN A 15 15.12 -0.35 1.97
CA ASN A 15 15.81 -0.85 3.15
C ASN A 15 17.08 -0.03 3.47
N TRP A 16 17.42 0.96 2.65
CA TRP A 16 18.67 1.71 2.75
C TRP A 16 18.67 2.79 3.81
N HIS A 17 17.48 3.25 4.19
CA HIS A 17 17.29 4.12 5.34
C HIS A 17 17.52 3.39 6.69
N LYS A 18 17.61 2.06 6.71
CA LYS A 18 17.85 1.26 7.93
C LYS A 18 19.36 1.14 8.24
N ARG A 19 19.67 0.81 9.49
CA ARG A 19 21.05 0.52 9.93
C ARG A 19 21.57 -0.78 9.31
N ARG A 20 22.90 -0.90 9.21
CA ARG A 20 23.58 -2.16 8.84
C ARG A 20 23.39 -3.22 9.94
N LYS A 21 23.65 -4.50 9.61
CA LYS A 21 23.67 -5.59 10.61
C LYS A 21 24.64 -5.29 11.77
N THR A 22 25.74 -4.61 11.48
CA THR A 22 26.73 -4.15 12.47
C THR A 22 26.30 -2.90 13.27
N GLY A 23 25.10 -2.36 13.06
CA GLY A 23 24.58 -1.18 13.77
C GLY A 23 25.01 0.18 13.19
N GLY A 24 26.00 0.19 12.28
CA GLY A 24 26.47 1.40 11.62
C GLY A 24 25.41 2.10 10.77
N LYS A 25 25.38 3.44 10.82
CA LYS A 25 24.50 4.29 10.00
C LYS A 25 24.95 4.24 8.53
N ARG A 26 23.98 4.12 7.63
CA ARG A 26 24.21 4.06 6.18
C ARG A 26 23.79 5.37 5.53
N LYS A 27 24.66 5.94 4.69
CA LYS A 27 24.34 7.14 3.89
C LYS A 27 23.52 6.72 2.64
N PRO A 28 22.35 7.32 2.39
CA PRO A 28 21.62 7.11 1.14
C PRO A 28 22.42 7.61 -0.05
N TYR A 29 22.48 6.84 -1.13
CA TYR A 29 23.25 7.18 -2.34
C TYR A 29 22.40 7.83 -3.44
N HIS A 30 21.08 7.79 -3.31
CA HIS A 30 20.17 8.32 -4.32
C HIS A 30 18.85 8.82 -3.70
N LYS A 31 18.05 9.51 -4.51
CA LYS A 31 16.70 9.98 -4.15
C LYS A 31 15.67 8.84 -4.15
N LYS A 32 14.56 9.01 -3.41
CA LYS A 32 13.43 8.07 -3.38
C LYS A 32 12.90 7.76 -4.78
N ARG A 33 12.60 6.50 -5.06
CA ARG A 33 12.11 6.06 -6.39
C ARG A 33 10.62 5.75 -6.38
N LYS A 34 9.95 5.97 -7.52
CA LYS A 34 8.50 5.77 -7.69
C LYS A 34 8.04 4.34 -7.40
N TYR A 35 8.91 3.34 -7.60
CA TYR A 35 8.58 1.93 -7.38
C TYR A 35 8.61 1.50 -5.90
N GLU A 36 9.25 2.27 -5.03
CA GLU A 36 9.35 1.99 -3.59
C GLU A 36 8.19 2.61 -2.81
N LEU A 37 7.27 3.30 -3.50
CA LEU A 37 6.20 4.04 -2.88
C LEU A 37 5.25 3.11 -2.08
N GLY A 38 5.15 3.40 -0.79
CA GLY A 38 4.13 2.88 0.10
C GLY A 38 2.79 3.59 -0.08
N ARG A 39 1.76 3.05 0.56
CA ARG A 39 0.43 3.67 0.64
C ARG A 39 -0.09 3.52 2.06
N PRO A 40 -0.90 4.47 2.58
CA PRO A 40 -1.48 4.35 3.91
C PRO A 40 -2.33 3.09 4.02
N ALA A 41 -2.44 2.53 5.23
CA ALA A 41 -3.32 1.40 5.51
C ALA A 41 -4.79 1.77 5.25
N ALA A 42 -5.63 0.78 4.96
CA ALA A 42 -7.05 1.00 4.63
C ALA A 42 -7.94 1.09 5.88
N ASN A 43 -7.52 0.50 7.02
CA ASN A 43 -8.22 0.53 8.32
C ASN A 43 -9.74 0.36 8.20
N THR A 44 -10.16 -0.77 7.63
CA THR A 44 -11.57 -1.12 7.41
C THR A 44 -12.36 -1.08 8.71
N LYS A 45 -13.49 -0.39 8.72
CA LYS A 45 -14.45 -0.38 9.83
C LYS A 45 -15.78 -1.03 9.42
N ILE A 46 -16.57 -1.48 10.38
CA ILE A 46 -17.92 -1.98 10.11
C ILE A 46 -18.82 -0.79 9.75
N GLY A 47 -19.64 -0.92 8.71
CA GLY A 47 -20.54 0.12 8.23
C GLY A 47 -20.76 0.08 6.71
N PRO A 48 -21.61 0.99 6.19
CA PRO A 48 -22.12 0.95 4.82
C PRO A 48 -21.00 0.77 3.80
N ARG A 49 -21.16 -0.23 2.92
CA ARG A 49 -20.13 -0.66 1.96
C ARG A 49 -19.51 0.52 1.21
N ARG A 50 -18.22 0.74 1.44
CA ARG A 50 -17.43 1.78 0.75
C ARG A 50 -16.09 1.23 0.31
N ILE A 51 -15.89 1.11 -1.01
CA ILE A 51 -14.68 0.56 -1.63
C ILE A 51 -14.11 1.60 -2.60
N HIS A 52 -12.84 1.96 -2.42
CA HIS A 52 -12.10 2.84 -3.34
C HIS A 52 -11.20 2.04 -4.25
N THR A 53 -11.17 2.38 -5.54
CA THR A 53 -10.23 1.77 -6.49
C THR A 53 -8.92 2.55 -6.51
N VAL A 54 -7.81 1.81 -6.56
CA VAL A 54 -6.46 2.38 -6.58
C VAL A 54 -5.69 1.79 -7.75
N ARG A 55 -5.24 2.64 -8.69
CA ARG A 55 -4.30 2.24 -9.74
C ARG A 55 -2.93 1.91 -9.14
N VAL A 56 -2.34 0.81 -9.58
CA VAL A 56 -0.98 0.39 -9.18
C VAL A 56 -0.02 0.35 -10.37
N ARG A 57 1.26 0.13 -10.09
CA ARG A 57 2.29 -0.10 -11.11
C ARG A 57 1.91 -1.33 -11.95
N GLY A 58 2.17 -1.27 -13.26
CA GLY A 58 1.84 -2.36 -14.18
C GLY A 58 0.39 -2.38 -14.67
N GLY A 59 -0.38 -1.32 -14.42
CA GLY A 59 -1.72 -1.16 -15.00
C GLY A 59 -2.87 -1.78 -14.19
N ASN A 60 -2.55 -2.62 -13.20
CA ASN A 60 -3.53 -3.29 -12.36
C ASN A 60 -4.30 -2.32 -11.45
N LYS A 61 -5.47 -2.76 -10.98
CA LYS A 61 -6.32 -2.07 -10.01
C LYS A 61 -6.34 -2.87 -8.70
N LYS A 62 -6.15 -2.19 -7.57
CA LYS A 62 -6.38 -2.75 -6.24
C LYS A 62 -7.59 -2.08 -5.59
N TYR A 63 -8.37 -2.83 -4.84
CA TYR A 63 -9.57 -2.32 -4.15
C TYR A 63 -9.25 -2.10 -2.67
N ARG A 64 -9.63 -0.94 -2.14
CA ARG A 64 -9.50 -0.60 -0.72
C ARG A 64 -10.88 -0.47 -0.12
N ALA A 65 -11.28 -1.47 0.64
CA ALA A 65 -12.42 -1.35 1.52
C ALA A 65 -12.09 -0.34 2.62
N LEU A 66 -12.97 0.64 2.83
CA LEU A 66 -12.94 1.53 4.00
C LEU A 66 -14.01 1.11 5.00
N ARG A 67 -15.16 0.65 4.49
CA ARG A 67 -16.25 0.11 5.30
C ARG A 67 -16.89 -1.09 4.64
N LEU A 68 -17.22 -2.11 5.43
CA LEU A 68 -17.93 -3.32 5.03
C LEU A 68 -18.91 -3.72 6.13
N ASP A 69 -20.13 -4.11 5.77
CA ASP A 69 -21.12 -4.66 6.71
C ASP A 69 -21.09 -6.19 6.76
N THR A 70 -20.70 -6.82 5.64
CA THR A 70 -20.60 -8.27 5.51
C THR A 70 -19.18 -8.75 5.78
N ASN A 71 -18.99 -9.47 6.89
CA ASN A 71 -17.80 -10.29 7.09
C ASN A 71 -17.95 -11.54 6.22
N ALA A 72 -17.11 -11.68 5.19
CA ALA A 72 -16.97 -12.96 4.50
C ALA A 72 -16.36 -13.95 5.50
N LYS A 73 -17.21 -14.72 6.21
CA LYS A 73 -16.78 -15.89 6.96
C LYS A 73 -16.34 -16.92 5.92
N LEU A 74 -15.04 -17.18 5.85
CA LEU A 74 -14.53 -18.39 5.21
C LEU A 74 -14.94 -19.55 6.12
N ASN A 75 -15.95 -20.31 5.73
CA ASN A 75 -16.11 -21.66 6.27
C ASN A 75 -15.01 -22.51 5.63
N SER A 76 -14.12 -22.99 6.49
CA SER A 76 -13.19 -24.08 6.24
C SER A 76 -13.91 -25.32 5.72
N CYS A 77 -13.28 -26.03 4.79
CA CYS A 77 -13.47 -27.44 4.47
C CYS A 77 -14.92 -27.95 4.35
N ASP A 78 -15.48 -27.94 3.14
CA ASP A 78 -16.30 -29.07 2.72
C ASP A 78 -15.47 -29.89 1.72
N SER A 79 -15.14 -31.08 2.21
CA SER A 79 -14.63 -32.24 1.52
C SER A 79 -15.43 -32.57 0.26
N GLN A 80 -14.73 -32.65 -0.87
CA GLN A 80 -14.74 -33.76 -1.84
C GLN A 80 -13.49 -33.67 -2.72
#